data_AF-A0A9E2Y6S0-F1
#
_entry.id   AF-A0A9E2Y6S0-F1
#
_cell.length_a   1.000
_cell.length_b   1.000
_cell.length_c   1.000
_cell.angle_alpha   90.00
_cell.angle_beta   90.00
_cell.angle_gamma   90.00
#
_symmetry.space_group_name_H-M   'P 1'
#
loop_
_entity.id
_entity.type
_entity.pdbx_description
1 polymer ?
#
loop_
_entity_poly.entity_id
_entity_poly.type
_entity_poly.pdbx_seq_one_letter_code
_entity_poly.pdbx_strand_id
1 'polypeptide(L)'
;MKHSCLAALAAVLAACSSANHGSAGNPSPSATNPVAFPLFEGADVLSAREWHNTVSARPGFADRALLAEGSGTYDGHDVVAGTQALMPVLESWLGGLATNPPAGYHIAVTGNGVEAVRTHTRELGIDFAVFEDAEQGKRHGVAVLVVDPETLDEKVGPMLGLIGRFKHVPRMLRDPLDAQAEKQTGFSISEATNPDTPIGAAIAALDELRDFGGRGIVLIDAVKQ
;
A
#
# COMPACT_ATOMS: atom_id res chain seq x y z
N MET A 1 41.55 9.23 57.48
CA MET A 1 43.02 9.03 57.40
C MET A 1 43.26 8.22 56.13
N LYS A 2 43.57 8.87 54.99
CA LYS A 2 44.90 9.25 54.45
C LYS A 2 45.78 8.04 54.04
N HIS A 3 46.40 8.19 52.85
CA HIS A 3 47.41 7.38 52.12
C HIS A 3 46.80 6.49 51.01
N SER A 4 46.84 6.78 49.69
CA SER A 4 47.81 7.35 48.71
C SER A 4 48.91 6.39 48.18
N CYS A 5 49.03 6.37 46.83
CA CYS A 5 50.15 5.93 45.96
C CYS A 5 50.36 4.41 45.77
N LEU A 6 50.72 3.82 44.61
CA LEU A 6 51.43 4.26 43.38
C LEU A 6 51.20 3.17 42.27
N ALA A 7 50.66 3.48 41.08
CA ALA A 7 51.31 3.61 39.74
C ALA A 7 51.95 2.36 39.05
N ALA A 8 51.47 2.05 37.83
CA ALA A 8 52.20 1.55 36.64
C ALA A 8 51.18 1.47 35.47
N LEU A 9 51.09 2.42 34.54
CA LEU A 9 51.92 2.69 33.35
C LEU A 9 52.12 1.47 32.42
N ALA A 10 51.28 1.34 31.41
CA ALA A 10 51.58 0.63 30.18
C ALA A 10 51.00 1.43 29.00
N ALA A 11 51.89 2.17 28.32
CA ALA A 11 51.62 2.81 27.05
C ALA A 11 51.73 1.76 25.94
N VAL A 12 50.66 1.58 25.16
CA VAL A 12 50.75 1.01 23.82
C VAL A 12 50.18 2.04 22.85
N LEU A 13 51.08 2.57 22.03
CA LEU A 13 50.78 3.32 20.83
C LEU A 13 50.08 2.41 19.82
N ALA A 14 48.94 2.83 19.29
CA ALA A 14 48.54 2.48 17.92
C ALA A 14 47.50 3.46 17.38
N ALA A 15 47.91 4.13 16.30
CA ALA A 15 47.12 4.53 15.16
C ALA A 15 46.02 5.60 15.33
N CYS A 16 46.29 6.72 14.66
CA CYS A 16 45.33 7.69 14.18
C CYS A 16 44.11 7.01 13.54
N SER A 17 42.93 7.38 14.00
CA SER A 17 41.75 7.44 13.16
C SER A 17 40.95 8.63 13.65
N SER A 18 40.96 9.69 12.86
CA SER A 18 40.00 10.78 12.99
C SER A 18 38.60 10.18 12.89
N ALA A 19 37.99 9.86 14.03
CA ALA A 19 36.57 9.57 14.11
C ALA A 19 35.85 10.90 13.95
N ASN A 20 35.71 11.29 12.69
CA ASN A 20 34.92 12.41 12.26
C ASN A 20 33.52 12.23 12.86
N HIS A 21 33.02 13.30 13.45
CA HIS A 21 31.68 13.42 14.00
C HIS A 21 30.67 12.69 13.11
N GLY A 22 30.07 11.64 13.66
CA GLY A 22 28.79 11.14 13.17
C GLY A 22 27.82 12.28 13.34
N SER A 23 27.61 13.03 12.25
CA SER A 23 26.50 13.95 12.11
C SER A 23 25.27 13.21 12.56
N ALA A 24 24.64 13.71 13.62
CA ALA A 24 23.22 13.49 13.83
C ALA A 24 22.57 13.92 12.51
N GLY A 25 22.24 12.93 11.67
CA GLY A 25 21.38 13.17 10.53
C GLY A 25 20.12 13.75 11.14
N ASN A 26 19.82 15.01 10.80
CA ASN A 26 18.49 15.55 11.04
C ASN A 26 17.50 14.48 10.57
N PRO A 27 16.44 14.17 11.35
CA PRO A 27 15.42 13.25 10.87
C PRO A 27 15.00 13.74 9.48
N SER A 28 15.08 12.85 8.49
CA SER A 28 14.53 13.13 7.17
C SER A 28 13.12 13.68 7.37
N PRO A 29 12.72 14.75 6.66
CA PRO A 29 11.38 15.28 6.80
C PRO A 29 10.38 14.12 6.63
N SER A 30 9.44 14.01 7.57
CA SER A 30 8.35 13.05 7.47
C SER A 30 7.70 13.20 6.09
N ALA A 31 7.40 12.08 5.43
CA ALA A 31 6.70 12.11 4.16
C ALA A 31 5.40 12.92 4.33
N THR A 32 5.11 13.79 3.38
CA THR A 32 3.87 14.58 3.37
C THR A 32 2.93 13.97 2.35
N ASN A 33 1.62 13.97 2.62
CA ASN A 33 0.63 13.53 1.66
C ASN A 33 0.60 14.51 0.45
N PRO A 34 1.04 14.10 -0.75
CA PRO A 34 0.97 14.94 -1.94
C PRO A 34 -0.44 14.97 -2.57
N VAL A 35 -1.33 14.07 -2.14
CA VAL A 35 -2.67 13.90 -2.70
C VAL A 35 -3.66 14.83 -2.00
N ALA A 36 -4.50 15.53 -2.76
CA ALA A 36 -5.54 16.42 -2.24
C ALA A 36 -6.73 15.68 -1.58
N PHE A 37 -6.55 14.40 -1.25
CA PHE A 37 -7.55 13.54 -0.62
C PHE A 37 -7.21 13.37 0.88
N PRO A 38 -8.19 13.50 1.78
CA PRO A 38 -7.94 13.44 3.23
C PRO A 38 -7.54 12.04 3.68
N LEU A 39 -6.58 11.98 4.61
CA LEU A 39 -6.26 10.77 5.36
C LEU A 39 -7.12 10.67 6.63
N PHE A 40 -7.17 9.47 7.22
CA PHE A 40 -7.79 9.28 8.52
C PHE A 40 -7.09 10.14 9.59
N GLU A 41 -7.86 10.66 10.53
CA GLU A 41 -7.32 11.50 11.60
C GLU A 41 -6.32 10.71 12.47
N GLY A 42 -5.11 11.24 12.64
CA GLY A 42 -4.04 10.57 13.38
C GLY A 42 -3.35 9.44 12.61
N ALA A 43 -3.51 9.37 11.28
CA ALA A 43 -2.64 8.57 10.43
C ALA A 43 -1.34 9.32 10.11
N ASP A 44 -0.22 8.59 10.16
CA ASP A 44 1.12 9.09 9.82
C ASP A 44 1.51 8.60 8.43
N VAL A 45 1.93 9.51 7.54
CA VAL A 45 2.41 9.11 6.22
C VAL A 45 3.77 8.43 6.36
N LEU A 46 3.84 7.17 5.94
CA LEU A 46 5.04 6.34 5.96
C LEU A 46 5.83 6.50 4.67
N SER A 47 5.13 6.52 3.54
CA SER A 47 5.71 6.77 2.23
C SER A 47 4.75 7.53 1.32
N ALA A 48 5.32 8.30 0.41
CA ALA A 48 4.63 8.91 -0.70
C ALA A 48 5.57 8.85 -1.91
N ARG A 49 5.10 8.26 -3.01
CA ARG A 49 5.89 8.00 -4.22
C ARG A 49 5.12 8.47 -5.44
N GLU A 50 5.83 8.97 -6.44
CA GLU A 50 5.25 9.13 -7.77
C GLU A 50 4.89 7.76 -8.33
N TRP A 51 3.71 7.67 -8.92
CA TRP A 51 3.16 6.46 -9.49
C TRP A 51 2.92 6.69 -10.98
N HIS A 52 3.56 5.88 -11.82
CA HIS A 52 3.38 5.87 -13.28
C HIS A 52 3.12 4.43 -13.70
N ASN A 53 1.93 4.16 -14.26
CA ASN A 53 1.62 2.83 -14.73
C ASN A 53 0.76 2.81 -16.01
N THR A 54 0.99 1.79 -16.85
CA THR A 54 0.16 1.55 -18.04
C THR A 54 -0.75 0.36 -17.80
N VAL A 55 -2.02 0.64 -17.56
CA VAL A 55 -3.08 -0.36 -17.40
C VAL A 55 -3.52 -0.83 -18.79
N SER A 56 -3.35 -2.11 -19.08
CA SER A 56 -3.86 -2.72 -20.31
C SER A 56 -5.22 -3.38 -20.06
N ALA A 57 -6.18 -3.18 -20.96
CA ALA A 57 -7.48 -3.85 -20.87
C ALA A 57 -7.26 -5.36 -20.99
N ARG A 58 -7.65 -6.11 -19.96
CA ARG A 58 -7.64 -7.57 -20.01
C ARG A 58 -9.07 -8.09 -20.14
N PRO A 59 -9.35 -9.00 -21.09
CA PRO A 59 -10.64 -9.68 -21.16
C PRO A 59 -10.97 -10.34 -19.81
N GLY A 60 -12.14 -10.04 -19.25
CA GLY A 60 -12.60 -10.58 -17.96
C GLY A 60 -12.20 -9.80 -16.70
N PHE A 61 -11.35 -8.76 -16.83
CA PHE A 61 -10.89 -7.92 -15.70
C PHE A 61 -11.38 -6.47 -15.76
N ALA A 62 -12.15 -6.11 -16.79
CA ALA A 62 -12.64 -4.74 -16.99
C ALA A 62 -13.47 -4.19 -15.82
N ASP A 63 -14.01 -5.07 -14.98
CA ASP A 63 -14.84 -4.72 -13.81
C ASP A 63 -14.06 -4.66 -12.48
N ARG A 64 -12.73 -4.91 -12.49
CA ARG A 64 -11.89 -4.99 -11.26
C ARG A 64 -10.69 -4.03 -11.24
N ALA A 65 -10.56 -3.15 -12.22
CA ALA A 65 -9.52 -2.13 -12.19
C ALA A 65 -9.83 -1.13 -11.07
N LEU A 66 -8.82 -0.76 -10.26
CA LEU A 66 -8.93 0.32 -9.28
C LEU A 66 -9.29 1.67 -9.93
N LEU A 67 -9.07 1.80 -11.24
CA LEU A 67 -9.19 3.04 -11.99
C LEU A 67 -10.42 2.99 -12.91
N ALA A 68 -11.29 3.98 -12.75
CA ALA A 68 -12.58 4.05 -13.44
C ALA A 68 -12.47 4.21 -14.96
N GLU A 69 -11.33 4.68 -15.50
CA GLU A 69 -11.17 4.96 -16.93
C GLU A 69 -10.61 3.79 -17.76
N GLY A 70 -10.46 2.60 -17.16
CA GLY A 70 -10.07 1.38 -17.88
C GLY A 70 -8.62 1.41 -18.36
N SER A 71 -8.36 0.96 -19.59
CA SER A 71 -6.97 0.90 -20.09
C SER A 71 -6.41 2.27 -20.46
N GLY A 72 -5.15 2.51 -20.11
CA GLY A 72 -4.39 3.69 -20.46
C GLY A 72 -3.12 3.84 -19.63
N THR A 73 -2.39 4.90 -19.89
CA THR A 73 -1.26 5.31 -19.06
C THR A 73 -1.75 6.32 -18.03
N TYR A 74 -1.36 6.09 -16.78
CA TYR A 74 -1.77 6.87 -15.64
C TYR A 74 -0.54 7.39 -14.92
N ASP A 75 -0.63 8.63 -14.46
CA ASP A 75 0.33 9.28 -13.57
C ASP A 75 -0.35 9.75 -12.29
N GLY A 76 0.37 9.75 -11.18
CA GLY A 76 -0.09 10.32 -9.92
C GLY A 76 0.82 9.92 -8.77
N HIS A 77 0.22 9.52 -7.66
CA HIS A 77 0.95 9.21 -6.43
C HIS A 77 0.41 7.96 -5.73
N ASP A 78 1.31 7.17 -5.17
CA ASP A 78 1.03 6.13 -4.20
C ASP A 78 1.43 6.65 -2.81
N VAL A 79 0.51 6.64 -1.86
CA VAL A 79 0.73 7.07 -0.48
C VAL A 79 0.37 5.95 0.46
N VAL A 80 1.32 5.56 1.30
CA VAL A 80 1.10 4.60 2.39
C VAL A 80 1.15 5.36 3.70
N ALA A 81 0.09 5.27 4.49
CA ALA A 81 -0.01 5.84 5.82
C ALA A 81 -0.33 4.77 6.86
N GLY A 82 0.22 4.90 8.06
CA GLY A 82 0.01 4.01 9.20
C GLY A 82 -0.91 4.63 10.24
N THR A 83 -1.75 3.82 10.88
CA THR A 83 -2.60 4.24 12.00
C THR A 83 -2.78 3.13 13.03
N GLN A 84 -3.02 3.53 14.28
CA GLN A 84 -3.35 2.62 15.39
C GLN A 84 -4.86 2.37 15.51
N ALA A 85 -5.67 2.97 14.63
CA ALA A 85 -7.11 2.73 14.59
C ALA A 85 -7.44 1.26 14.25
N LEU A 86 -8.53 0.77 14.82
CA LEU A 86 -9.02 -0.58 14.56
C LEU A 86 -9.72 -0.65 13.20
N MET A 87 -9.69 -1.82 12.55
CA MET A 87 -10.32 -2.02 11.24
C MET A 87 -11.80 -1.57 11.16
N PRO A 88 -12.68 -1.86 12.14
CA PRO A 88 -14.07 -1.39 12.08
C PRO A 88 -14.20 0.15 12.09
N VAL A 89 -13.24 0.86 12.69
CA VAL A 89 -13.22 2.33 12.69
C VAL A 89 -12.83 2.84 11.31
N LEU A 90 -11.86 2.20 10.67
CA LEU A 90 -11.41 2.53 9.31
C LEU A 90 -12.48 2.22 8.25
N GLU A 91 -13.19 1.10 8.39
CA GLU A 91 -14.34 0.75 7.55
C GLU A 91 -15.47 1.78 7.70
N SER A 92 -15.77 2.20 8.93
CA SER A 92 -16.75 3.25 9.19
C SER A 92 -16.33 4.59 8.59
N TRP A 93 -15.03 4.92 8.65
CA TRP A 93 -14.48 6.12 8.03
C TRP A 93 -14.60 6.08 6.50
N LEU A 94 -14.23 4.95 5.86
CA LEU A 94 -14.43 4.73 4.42
C LEU A 94 -15.91 4.83 4.03
N GLY A 95 -16.82 4.25 4.83
CA GLY A 95 -18.26 4.39 4.62
C GLY A 95 -18.74 5.84 4.75
N GLY A 96 -18.13 6.60 5.66
CA GLY A 96 -18.35 8.04 5.81
C GLY A 96 -17.92 8.83 4.56
N LEU A 97 -16.73 8.55 4.02
CA LEU A 97 -16.23 9.13 2.78
C LEU A 97 -17.12 8.78 1.58
N ALA A 98 -17.58 7.54 1.48
CA ALA A 98 -18.48 7.13 0.41
C ALA A 98 -19.85 7.85 0.47
N THR A 99 -20.32 8.17 1.67
CA THR A 99 -21.61 8.87 1.90
C THR A 99 -21.46 10.37 1.72
N ASN A 100 -20.35 10.94 2.19
CA ASN A 100 -20.02 12.37 2.09
C ASN A 100 -18.60 12.51 1.52
N PRO A 101 -18.46 12.43 0.19
CA PRO A 101 -17.15 12.55 -0.44
C PRO A 101 -16.48 13.90 -0.13
N PRO A 102 -15.13 13.95 -0.07
CA PRO A 102 -14.40 15.21 -0.01
C PRO A 102 -14.76 16.13 -1.19
N ALA A 103 -14.65 17.44 -0.99
CA ALA A 103 -15.05 18.42 -2.01
C ALA A 103 -14.35 18.17 -3.36
N GLY A 104 -15.12 18.17 -4.45
CA GLY A 104 -14.64 17.85 -5.81
C GLY A 104 -14.82 16.38 -6.18
N TYR A 105 -14.74 15.47 -5.21
CA TYR A 105 -14.84 14.04 -5.47
C TYR A 105 -16.28 13.53 -5.44
N HIS A 106 -16.54 12.48 -6.21
CA HIS A 106 -17.71 11.61 -6.08
C HIS A 106 -17.29 10.15 -6.16
N ILE A 107 -18.15 9.25 -5.70
CA ILE A 107 -17.87 7.80 -5.76
C ILE A 107 -17.87 7.35 -7.23
N ALA A 108 -16.75 6.77 -7.68
CA ALA A 108 -16.54 6.42 -9.08
C ALA A 108 -17.18 5.08 -9.45
N VAL A 109 -17.19 4.13 -8.51
CA VAL A 109 -17.65 2.77 -8.78
C VAL A 109 -18.72 2.38 -7.77
N THR A 110 -19.94 2.17 -8.28
CA THR A 110 -21.09 1.71 -7.50
C THR A 110 -21.77 0.55 -8.23
N GLY A 111 -22.20 -0.47 -7.50
CA GLY A 111 -22.91 -1.62 -8.08
C GLY A 111 -22.59 -2.96 -7.41
N ASN A 112 -23.41 -3.98 -7.72
CA ASN A 112 -23.33 -5.30 -7.09
C ASN A 112 -21.96 -5.99 -7.27
N GLY A 113 -21.25 -5.72 -8.37
CA GLY A 113 -19.92 -6.28 -8.62
C GLY A 113 -18.86 -5.73 -7.66
N VAL A 114 -18.88 -4.42 -7.39
CA VAL A 114 -17.95 -3.78 -6.44
C VAL A 114 -18.19 -4.28 -5.03
N GLU A 115 -19.44 -4.37 -4.60
CA GLU A 115 -19.76 -4.82 -3.26
C GLU A 115 -19.36 -6.29 -3.05
N ALA A 116 -19.44 -7.13 -4.09
CA ALA A 116 -18.93 -8.49 -4.05
C ALA A 116 -17.40 -8.54 -3.92
N VAL A 117 -16.67 -7.73 -4.69
CA VAL A 117 -15.21 -7.61 -4.57
C VAL A 117 -14.84 -7.10 -3.17
N ARG A 118 -15.52 -6.07 -2.69
CA ARG A 118 -15.30 -5.45 -1.37
C ARG A 118 -15.58 -6.40 -0.23
N THR A 119 -16.67 -7.17 -0.32
CA THR A 119 -16.98 -8.23 0.66
C THR A 119 -15.84 -9.25 0.71
N HIS A 120 -15.36 -9.68 -0.45
CA HIS A 120 -14.29 -10.68 -0.54
C HIS A 120 -12.93 -10.13 -0.08
N THR A 121 -12.58 -8.87 -0.39
CA THR A 121 -11.34 -8.25 0.09
C THR A 121 -11.37 -8.01 1.60
N ARG A 122 -12.54 -7.74 2.19
CA ARG A 122 -12.67 -7.57 3.66
C ARG A 122 -12.32 -8.83 4.43
N GLU A 123 -12.62 -10.01 3.87
CA GLU A 123 -12.20 -11.29 4.43
C GLU A 123 -10.67 -11.45 4.47
N LEU A 124 -9.95 -10.70 3.62
CA LEU A 124 -8.49 -10.60 3.60
C LEU A 124 -7.94 -9.44 4.45
N GLY A 125 -8.80 -8.73 5.18
CA GLY A 125 -8.41 -7.54 5.94
C GLY A 125 -8.23 -6.29 5.08
N ILE A 126 -8.82 -6.24 3.89
CA ILE A 126 -8.76 -5.06 3.00
C ILE A 126 -10.18 -4.53 2.77
N ASP A 127 -10.41 -3.27 3.10
CA ASP A 127 -11.59 -2.54 2.62
C ASP A 127 -11.15 -1.40 1.69
N PHE A 128 -11.98 -1.06 0.71
CA PHE A 128 -11.63 0.01 -0.23
C PHE A 128 -12.84 0.79 -0.73
N ALA A 129 -12.57 2.01 -1.19
CA ALA A 129 -13.50 2.84 -1.94
C ALA A 129 -12.75 3.58 -3.04
N VAL A 130 -13.42 3.83 -4.17
CA VAL A 130 -12.84 4.54 -5.31
C VAL A 130 -13.66 5.79 -5.58
N PHE A 131 -12.96 6.90 -5.69
CA PHE A 131 -13.50 8.22 -5.96
C PHE A 131 -12.97 8.71 -7.30
N GLU A 132 -13.73 9.57 -7.96
CA GLU A 132 -13.26 10.32 -9.11
C GLU A 132 -13.63 11.79 -8.95
N ASP A 133 -12.79 12.68 -9.49
CA ASP A 133 -13.07 14.08 -9.74
C ASP A 133 -12.87 14.34 -11.24
N ALA A 134 -13.55 15.35 -11.76
CA ALA A 134 -13.33 15.88 -13.10
C ALA A 134 -12.66 17.27 -12.99
N GLU A 135 -11.37 17.30 -12.69
CA GLU A 135 -10.60 18.55 -12.65
C GLU A 135 -10.10 18.92 -14.07
N GLN A 136 -10.47 20.12 -14.55
CA GLN A 136 -9.98 20.67 -15.83
C GLN A 136 -10.26 19.78 -17.07
N GLY A 137 -11.32 18.96 -17.05
CA GLY A 137 -11.64 18.01 -18.13
C GLY A 137 -10.80 16.72 -18.12
N LYS A 138 -9.80 16.68 -17.23
CA LYS A 138 -9.11 15.52 -16.65
C LYS A 138 -10.04 14.66 -15.78
N ARG A 139 -10.22 13.35 -16.01
CA ARG A 139 -10.72 12.52 -14.89
C ARG A 139 -9.55 12.14 -14.00
N HIS A 140 -9.77 12.33 -12.72
CA HIS A 140 -8.83 12.07 -11.66
C HIS A 140 -9.42 11.01 -10.75
N GLY A 141 -8.83 9.83 -10.70
CA GLY A 141 -9.26 8.74 -9.84
C GLY A 141 -8.43 8.68 -8.56
N VAL A 142 -9.10 8.48 -7.42
CA VAL A 142 -8.46 8.20 -6.14
C VAL A 142 -9.04 6.92 -5.56
N ALA A 143 -8.21 5.89 -5.44
CA ALA A 143 -8.55 4.69 -4.68
C ALA A 143 -8.02 4.81 -3.26
N VAL A 144 -8.90 4.60 -2.29
CA VAL A 144 -8.58 4.57 -0.86
C VAL A 144 -8.76 3.15 -0.39
N LEU A 145 -7.69 2.54 0.11
CA LEU A 145 -7.71 1.22 0.70
C LEU A 145 -7.33 1.33 2.18
N VAL A 146 -7.99 0.57 3.02
CA VAL A 146 -7.59 0.36 4.41
C VAL A 146 -7.22 -1.11 4.58
N VAL A 147 -6.11 -1.35 5.26
CA VAL A 147 -5.44 -2.65 5.28
C VAL A 147 -5.12 -3.05 6.70
N ASP A 148 -5.55 -4.24 7.11
CA ASP A 148 -5.04 -4.94 8.29
C ASP A 148 -3.91 -5.88 7.85
N PRO A 149 -2.63 -5.49 8.06
CA PRO A 149 -1.50 -6.26 7.55
C PRO A 149 -1.34 -7.62 8.24
N GLU A 150 -1.81 -7.79 9.48
CA GLU A 150 -1.78 -9.09 10.17
C GLU A 150 -2.75 -10.06 9.50
N THR A 151 -3.99 -9.61 9.27
CA THR A 151 -5.00 -10.41 8.58
C THR A 151 -4.57 -10.71 7.15
N LEU A 152 -4.03 -9.70 6.44
CA LEU A 152 -3.57 -9.85 5.08
C LEU A 152 -2.42 -10.86 4.97
N ASP A 153 -1.41 -10.77 5.83
CA ASP A 153 -0.27 -11.71 5.86
C ASP A 153 -0.73 -13.13 6.21
N GLU A 154 -1.66 -13.29 7.15
CA GLU A 154 -2.20 -14.61 7.50
C GLU A 154 -2.94 -15.27 6.32
N LYS A 155 -3.80 -14.51 5.63
CA LYS A 155 -4.64 -15.05 4.55
C LYS A 155 -3.87 -15.18 3.23
N VAL A 156 -2.98 -14.25 2.94
CA VAL A 156 -2.26 -14.20 1.67
C VAL A 156 -0.89 -14.87 1.78
N GLY A 157 -0.34 -15.13 2.96
CA GLY A 157 0.94 -15.84 3.14
C GLY A 157 1.08 -17.12 2.30
N PRO A 158 0.08 -18.03 2.28
CA PRO A 158 0.09 -19.19 1.37
C PRO A 158 0.13 -18.81 -0.12
N MET A 159 -0.57 -17.74 -0.51
CA MET A 159 -0.53 -17.18 -1.87
C MET A 159 0.80 -16.52 -2.20
N LEU A 160 1.44 -15.78 -1.28
CA LEU A 160 2.74 -15.14 -1.51
C LEU A 160 3.81 -16.20 -1.84
N GLY A 161 3.76 -17.36 -1.20
CA GLY A 161 4.60 -18.51 -1.54
C GLY A 161 4.36 -19.05 -2.96
N LEU A 162 3.12 -19.01 -3.44
CA LEU A 162 2.75 -19.37 -4.81
C LEU A 162 3.16 -18.29 -5.82
N ILE A 163 3.00 -16.99 -5.49
CA ILE A 163 3.45 -15.85 -6.29
C ILE A 163 4.94 -15.96 -6.62
N GLY A 164 5.77 -16.28 -5.62
CA GLY A 164 7.21 -16.46 -5.82
C GLY A 164 7.53 -17.52 -6.88
N ARG A 165 6.78 -18.65 -6.88
CA ARG A 165 6.92 -19.70 -7.89
C ARG A 165 6.35 -19.28 -9.24
N PHE A 166 5.22 -18.60 -9.24
CA PHE A 166 4.49 -18.16 -10.42
C PHE A 166 5.30 -17.23 -11.32
N LYS A 167 6.13 -16.35 -10.74
CA LYS A 167 7.04 -15.47 -11.51
C LYS A 167 8.00 -16.26 -12.42
N HIS A 168 8.37 -17.48 -12.04
CA HIS A 168 9.29 -18.35 -12.78
C HIS A 168 8.60 -19.36 -13.71
N VAL A 169 7.27 -19.45 -13.70
CA VAL A 169 6.51 -20.38 -14.53
C VAL A 169 6.32 -19.79 -15.96
N PRO A 170 6.53 -20.58 -17.03
CA PRO A 170 6.24 -20.16 -18.41
C PRO A 170 4.76 -19.77 -18.60
N ARG A 171 4.47 -18.77 -19.45
CA ARG A 171 3.11 -18.23 -19.64
C ARG A 171 2.03 -19.30 -19.89
N MET A 172 2.35 -20.35 -20.65
CA MET A 172 1.41 -21.44 -20.97
C MET A 172 0.92 -22.24 -19.74
N LEU A 173 1.65 -22.16 -18.62
CA LEU A 173 1.31 -22.84 -17.37
C LEU A 173 0.77 -21.88 -16.30
N ARG A 174 0.71 -20.57 -16.59
CA ARG A 174 0.20 -19.56 -15.66
C ARG A 174 -1.32 -19.59 -15.57
N ASP A 175 -2.00 -19.62 -16.71
CA ASP A 175 -3.47 -19.60 -16.77
C ASP A 175 -4.14 -20.71 -15.92
N PRO A 176 -3.72 -22.00 -15.97
CA PRO A 176 -4.32 -23.02 -15.12
C PRO A 176 -4.01 -22.83 -13.63
N LEU A 177 -2.84 -22.26 -13.28
CA LEU A 177 -2.47 -21.95 -11.90
C LEU A 177 -3.27 -20.77 -11.37
N ASP A 178 -3.49 -19.74 -12.18
CA ASP A 178 -4.34 -18.59 -11.86
C ASP A 178 -5.78 -19.05 -11.60
N ALA A 179 -6.34 -19.88 -12.50
CA ALA A 179 -7.69 -20.41 -12.34
C ALA A 179 -7.81 -21.33 -11.10
N GLN A 180 -6.74 -22.04 -10.72
CA GLN A 180 -6.72 -22.86 -9.52
C GLN A 180 -6.63 -22.00 -8.25
N ALA A 181 -5.77 -20.98 -8.25
CA ALA A 181 -5.67 -20.03 -7.15
C ALA A 181 -7.01 -19.31 -6.96
N GLU A 182 -7.61 -18.80 -8.04
CA GLU A 182 -8.91 -18.13 -7.99
C GLU A 182 -10.00 -19.04 -7.41
N LYS A 183 -10.01 -20.34 -7.74
CA LYS A 183 -10.97 -21.29 -7.13
C LYS A 183 -10.74 -21.54 -5.64
N GLN A 184 -9.51 -21.40 -5.15
CA GLN A 184 -9.15 -21.72 -3.78
C GLN A 184 -9.21 -20.50 -2.86
N THR A 185 -8.90 -19.32 -3.39
CA THR A 185 -8.71 -18.09 -2.62
C THR A 185 -9.66 -16.96 -3.07
N GLY A 186 -10.40 -17.19 -4.15
CA GLY A 186 -11.27 -16.20 -4.81
C GLY A 186 -10.53 -15.11 -5.59
N PHE A 187 -9.19 -15.16 -5.65
CA PHE A 187 -8.36 -14.22 -6.40
C PHE A 187 -7.28 -14.94 -7.22
N SER A 188 -6.99 -14.42 -8.40
CA SER A 188 -5.89 -14.96 -9.22
C SER A 188 -4.53 -14.49 -8.72
N ILE A 189 -3.46 -15.23 -9.02
CA ILE A 189 -2.08 -14.83 -8.69
C ILE A 189 -1.70 -13.60 -9.52
N SER A 190 -2.18 -13.54 -10.76
CA SER A 190 -2.09 -12.36 -11.62
C SER A 190 -2.73 -11.10 -11.02
N GLU A 191 -3.81 -11.22 -10.26
CA GLU A 191 -4.44 -10.11 -9.55
C GLU A 191 -3.58 -9.67 -8.37
N ALA A 192 -3.19 -10.62 -7.51
CA ALA A 192 -2.35 -10.33 -6.35
C ALA A 192 -0.95 -9.79 -6.68
N THR A 193 -0.45 -10.03 -7.90
CA THR A 193 0.85 -9.47 -8.36
C THR A 193 0.71 -8.17 -9.14
N ASN A 194 -0.52 -7.73 -9.41
CA ASN A 194 -0.78 -6.52 -10.15
C ASN A 194 -1.10 -5.36 -9.19
N PRO A 195 -0.23 -4.34 -9.07
CA PRO A 195 -0.48 -3.19 -8.18
C PRO A 195 -1.71 -2.38 -8.58
N ASP A 196 -2.25 -2.55 -9.79
CA ASP A 196 -3.48 -1.87 -10.25
C ASP A 196 -4.78 -2.48 -9.70
N THR A 197 -4.67 -3.50 -8.85
CA THR A 197 -5.79 -4.19 -8.23
C THR A 197 -5.77 -3.91 -6.72
N PRO A 198 -6.92 -3.92 -6.03
CA PRO A 198 -6.95 -3.61 -4.60
C PRO A 198 -5.98 -4.48 -3.77
N ILE A 199 -5.89 -5.77 -4.12
CA ILE A 199 -5.03 -6.72 -3.42
C ILE A 199 -3.57 -6.51 -3.75
N GLY A 200 -3.22 -6.30 -5.02
CA GLY A 200 -1.82 -6.08 -5.38
C GLY A 200 -1.28 -4.77 -4.80
N ALA A 201 -2.10 -3.72 -4.73
CA ALA A 201 -1.78 -2.48 -4.04
C ALA A 201 -1.52 -2.71 -2.53
N ALA A 202 -2.43 -3.42 -1.86
CA ALA A 202 -2.27 -3.75 -0.44
C ALA A 202 -1.03 -4.62 -0.17
N ILE A 203 -0.74 -5.60 -1.05
CA ILE A 203 0.47 -6.43 -0.97
C ILE A 203 1.73 -5.59 -1.19
N ALA A 204 1.71 -4.63 -2.11
CA ALA A 204 2.85 -3.74 -2.35
C ALA A 204 3.14 -2.83 -1.14
N ALA A 205 2.11 -2.43 -0.41
CA ALA A 205 2.25 -1.63 0.82
C ALA A 205 2.59 -2.48 2.06
N LEU A 206 2.47 -3.82 1.99
CA LEU A 206 2.54 -4.69 3.16
C LEU A 206 3.85 -4.58 3.92
N ASP A 207 5.00 -4.50 3.23
CA ASP A 207 6.31 -4.41 3.89
C ASP A 207 6.42 -3.13 4.76
N GLU A 208 5.95 -1.99 4.26
CA GLU A 208 5.96 -0.72 5.00
C GLU A 208 4.99 -0.74 6.19
N LEU A 209 3.84 -1.38 6.03
CA LEU A 209 2.84 -1.51 7.10
C LEU A 209 3.28 -2.45 8.22
N ARG A 210 4.04 -3.51 7.88
CA ARG A 210 4.60 -4.44 8.86
C ARG A 210 5.62 -3.77 9.76
N ASP A 211 6.47 -2.92 9.20
CA ASP A 211 7.46 -2.16 9.98
C ASP A 211 6.80 -1.14 10.92
N PHE A 212 5.63 -0.62 10.55
CA PHE A 212 4.86 0.30 11.40
C PHE A 212 4.16 -0.40 12.59
N GLY A 213 3.71 -1.64 12.43
CA GLY A 213 3.06 -2.40 13.50
C GLY A 213 1.61 -1.96 13.81
N GLY A 214 0.89 -1.47 12.81
CA GLY A 214 -0.51 -1.03 12.91
C GLY A 214 -1.29 -1.29 11.62
N ARG A 215 -2.44 -0.62 11.44
CA ARG A 215 -3.23 -0.71 10.19
C ARG A 215 -2.72 0.30 9.18
N GLY A 216 -2.92 -0.01 7.91
CA GLY A 216 -2.53 0.83 6.79
C GLY A 216 -3.68 1.54 6.13
N ILE A 217 -3.38 2.68 5.55
CA ILE A 217 -4.19 3.38 4.56
C ILE A 217 -3.31 3.51 3.32
N VAL A 218 -3.78 3.00 2.20
CA VAL A 218 -3.12 3.14 0.89
C VAL A 218 -3.99 4.04 0.04
N LEU A 219 -3.42 5.18 -0.39
CA LEU A 219 -4.05 6.05 -1.39
C LEU A 219 -3.34 5.86 -2.71
N ILE A 220 -4.09 5.50 -3.75
CA ILE A 220 -3.61 5.51 -5.13
C ILE A 220 -4.33 6.64 -5.85
N ASP A 221 -3.56 7.65 -6.18
CA ASP A 221 -3.93 8.83 -6.92
C ASP A 221 -3.52 8.68 -8.39
N ALA A 222 -4.45 8.87 -9.30
CA ALA A 222 -4.26 8.49 -10.70
C ALA A 222 -5.01 9.40 -11.67
N VAL A 223 -4.27 10.03 -12.59
CA VAL A 223 -4.81 10.80 -13.73
C VAL A 223 -4.39 10.11 -15.02
N LYS A 224 -5.35 9.86 -15.91
CA LYS A 224 -5.06 9.31 -17.24
C LYS A 224 -4.42 10.37 -18.14
N GLN A 225 -3.38 9.98 -18.87
CA GLN A 225 -2.67 10.84 -19.82
C GLN A 225 -3.32 10.88 -21.20
#